data_AF-A0A927ZPH8-F1
#
_entry.id   AF-A0A927ZPH8-F1
#
_cell.length_a   1.000
_cell.length_b   1.000
_cell.length_c   1.000
_cell.angle_alpha   90.00
_cell.angle_beta   90.00
_cell.angle_gamma   90.00
#
_symmetry.space_group_name_H-M   'P 1'
#
loop_
_entity.id
_entity.type
_entity.pdbx_description
1 polymer ?
#
loop_
_entity_poly.entity_id
_entity_poly.type
_entity_poly.pdbx_seq_one_letter_code
_entity_poly.pdbx_strand_id
1 'polypeptide(L)'
;MPKIFMNEDIGNALKKMRLEKNILIADIAKELNFSIGYISNLENYKTKTTDLKKLYKLIDYLTYNSEDNKKILLNHLSKQSIKLSGEEIEDFKSSINNREQFDLQYRTFNITDELISFISNELQENNIKPIEVIKELNKNTDLTEEEKNCAPEMKNKIIFSKDNSYTVIVFDLEINFLDKIISGEIKSCNYIILNGILYAINLLKGLDVANALLEAKHSLYKNKIYTLSEIQDLKEKENLANISNNLLSQFDEVSSLLPQDVINFYKSLKGLIILLEKLSDKNKPYITESINSFITNLKNVKTRSMMLALMGLNLENIKGLTASEQQEIFTDIKNVIKNYKSNTEEKIIELK
;
A
#
# COMPACT_ATOMS: atom_id res chain seq x y z
N MET A 1 -18.27 -10.87 -10.53
CA MET A 1 -17.70 -11.27 -9.23
C MET A 1 -16.20 -11.10 -9.30
N PRO A 2 -15.54 -10.67 -8.21
CA PRO A 2 -14.11 -10.34 -8.19
C PRO A 2 -13.28 -11.52 -8.68
N LYS A 3 -12.33 -11.24 -9.59
CA LYS A 3 -11.38 -12.24 -10.10
C LYS A 3 -10.00 -11.96 -9.50
N ILE A 4 -9.30 -13.02 -9.10
CA ILE A 4 -7.90 -12.96 -8.64
C ILE A 4 -7.00 -13.58 -9.69
N PHE A 5 -5.84 -12.97 -9.91
CA PHE A 5 -4.74 -13.60 -10.64
C PHE A 5 -4.11 -14.71 -9.81
N MET A 6 -4.14 -15.91 -10.37
CA MET A 6 -3.39 -17.02 -9.79
C MET A 6 -1.90 -16.78 -10.06
N ASN A 7 -1.06 -17.37 -9.22
CA ASN A 7 0.36 -17.54 -9.50
C ASN A 7 0.79 -18.93 -8.98
N GLU A 8 2.04 -19.31 -9.26
CA GLU A 8 2.58 -20.59 -8.80
C GLU A 8 2.55 -20.73 -7.28
N ASP A 9 2.79 -19.66 -6.52
CA ASP A 9 2.78 -19.69 -5.06
C ASP A 9 1.40 -20.05 -4.50
N ILE A 10 0.32 -19.44 -5.02
CA ILE A 10 -1.05 -19.73 -4.60
C ILE A 10 -1.42 -21.16 -4.98
N GLY A 11 -1.10 -21.59 -6.21
CA GLY A 11 -1.35 -22.96 -6.66
C GLY A 11 -0.65 -23.99 -5.77
N ASN A 12 0.63 -23.77 -5.47
CA ASN A 12 1.43 -24.62 -4.60
C ASN A 12 0.94 -24.60 -3.15
N ALA A 13 0.52 -23.45 -2.62
CA ALA A 13 -0.04 -23.34 -1.28
C ALA A 13 -1.35 -24.13 -1.14
N LEU A 14 -2.27 -24.01 -2.10
CA LEU A 14 -3.51 -24.79 -2.14
C LEU A 14 -3.23 -26.28 -2.19
N LYS A 15 -2.31 -26.69 -3.07
CA LYS A 15 -1.87 -28.07 -3.22
C LYS A 15 -1.25 -28.62 -1.93
N LYS A 16 -0.38 -27.83 -1.29
CA LYS A 16 0.27 -28.19 -0.03
C LYS A 16 -0.76 -28.37 1.09
N MET A 17 -1.66 -27.41 1.29
CA MET A 17 -2.73 -27.49 2.30
C MET A 17 -3.62 -28.72 2.11
N ARG A 18 -3.98 -29.03 0.85
CA ARG A 18 -4.76 -30.22 0.53
C ARG A 18 -4.00 -31.51 0.88
N LEU A 19 -2.73 -31.61 0.49
CA LEU A 19 -1.90 -32.79 0.73
C LEU A 19 -1.60 -32.98 2.22
N GLU A 20 -1.31 -31.92 2.96
CA GLU A 20 -1.08 -31.97 4.42
C GLU A 20 -2.29 -32.52 5.17
N LYS A 21 -3.49 -32.33 4.64
CA LYS A 21 -4.75 -32.84 5.22
C LYS A 21 -5.24 -34.13 4.59
N ASN A 22 -4.47 -34.73 3.67
CA ASN A 22 -4.84 -35.94 2.94
C ASN A 22 -6.21 -35.86 2.22
N ILE A 23 -6.61 -34.67 1.76
CA ILE A 23 -7.89 -34.46 1.07
C ILE A 23 -7.73 -34.80 -0.42
N LEU A 24 -8.64 -35.60 -0.99
CA LEU A 24 -8.64 -35.88 -2.43
C LEU A 24 -9.29 -34.73 -3.20
N ILE A 25 -8.80 -34.44 -4.41
CA ILE A 25 -9.41 -33.43 -5.28
C ILE A 25 -10.88 -33.75 -5.60
N ALA A 26 -11.21 -35.05 -5.72
CA ALA A 26 -12.57 -35.51 -5.96
C ALA A 26 -13.53 -35.13 -4.82
N ASP A 27 -13.06 -35.13 -3.58
CA ASP A 27 -13.88 -34.79 -2.41
C ASP A 27 -14.19 -33.29 -2.38
N ILE A 28 -13.19 -32.46 -2.67
CA ILE A 28 -13.35 -31.00 -2.81
C ILE A 28 -14.32 -30.68 -3.95
N ALA A 29 -14.13 -31.33 -5.10
CA ALA A 29 -14.97 -31.14 -6.28
C ALA A 29 -16.43 -31.43 -5.97
N LYS A 30 -16.68 -32.53 -5.25
CA LYS A 30 -18.02 -32.95 -4.84
C LYS A 30 -18.65 -31.99 -3.83
N GLU A 31 -17.92 -31.62 -2.79
CA GLU A 31 -18.46 -30.79 -1.70
C GLU A 31 -18.72 -29.34 -2.15
N LEU A 32 -17.81 -28.76 -2.93
CA LEU A 32 -17.90 -27.36 -3.36
C LEU A 32 -18.62 -27.17 -4.70
N ASN A 33 -19.08 -28.27 -5.31
CA ASN A 33 -19.67 -28.30 -6.64
C ASN A 33 -18.76 -27.66 -7.70
N PHE A 34 -17.46 -28.00 -7.64
CA PHE A 34 -16.44 -27.58 -8.60
C PHE A 34 -16.05 -28.76 -9.50
N SER A 35 -15.52 -28.49 -10.69
CA SER A 35 -14.96 -29.58 -11.50
C SER A 35 -13.58 -30.00 -10.98
N ILE A 36 -13.26 -31.29 -11.05
CA ILE A 36 -11.92 -31.82 -10.72
C ILE A 36 -10.85 -31.09 -11.52
N GLY A 37 -11.12 -30.85 -12.81
CA GLY A 37 -10.22 -30.12 -13.70
C GLY A 37 -9.98 -28.68 -13.26
N TYR A 38 -10.99 -27.99 -12.74
CA TYR A 38 -10.83 -26.63 -12.22
C TYR A 38 -9.87 -26.58 -11.03
N ILE A 39 -10.03 -27.46 -10.03
CA ILE A 39 -9.15 -27.51 -8.87
C ILE A 39 -7.72 -27.89 -9.27
N SER A 40 -7.58 -28.90 -10.13
CA SER A 40 -6.26 -29.30 -10.66
C SER A 40 -5.57 -28.18 -11.43
N ASN A 41 -6.32 -27.41 -12.22
CA ASN A 41 -5.76 -26.27 -12.95
C ASN A 41 -5.35 -25.12 -12.02
N LEU A 42 -6.05 -24.91 -10.90
CA LEU A 42 -5.64 -23.94 -9.87
C LEU A 42 -4.36 -24.39 -9.17
N GLU A 43 -4.28 -25.65 -8.73
CA GLU A 43 -3.10 -26.19 -8.03
C GLU A 43 -1.83 -26.21 -8.90
N ASN A 44 -2.00 -26.38 -10.21
CA ASN A 44 -0.88 -26.45 -11.16
C ASN A 44 -0.69 -25.15 -11.97
N TYR A 45 -1.30 -24.04 -11.53
CA TYR A 45 -1.18 -22.73 -12.18
C TYR A 45 -1.51 -22.70 -13.69
N LYS A 46 -2.40 -23.58 -14.15
CA LYS A 46 -2.89 -23.60 -15.55
C LYS A 46 -4.02 -22.61 -15.79
N THR A 47 -4.57 -22.03 -14.73
CA THR A 47 -5.62 -21.01 -14.79
C THR A 47 -5.03 -19.66 -14.39
N LYS A 48 -5.04 -18.67 -15.30
CA LYS A 48 -4.52 -17.32 -15.01
C LYS A 48 -5.37 -16.56 -13.99
N THR A 49 -6.68 -16.72 -14.02
CA THR A 49 -7.60 -16.00 -13.11
C THR A 49 -8.70 -16.89 -12.56
N THR A 50 -9.09 -16.66 -11.31
CA THR A 50 -10.15 -17.40 -10.63
C THR A 50 -11.14 -16.48 -9.92
N ASP A 51 -12.36 -16.94 -9.71
CA ASP A 51 -13.35 -16.19 -8.93
C ASP A 51 -13.00 -16.20 -7.43
N LEU A 52 -13.00 -15.03 -6.80
CA LEU A 52 -12.63 -14.84 -5.40
C LEU A 52 -13.53 -15.64 -4.45
N LYS A 53 -14.85 -15.70 -4.67
CA LYS A 53 -15.74 -16.50 -3.80
C LYS A 53 -15.48 -17.98 -3.97
N LYS A 54 -15.16 -18.43 -5.19
CA LYS A 54 -14.78 -19.83 -5.41
C LYS A 54 -13.47 -20.17 -4.71
N LEU A 55 -12.49 -19.26 -4.77
CA LEU A 55 -11.23 -19.42 -4.06
C LEU A 55 -11.45 -19.43 -2.54
N TYR A 56 -12.27 -18.52 -1.99
CA TYR A 56 -12.60 -18.52 -0.57
C TYR A 56 -13.27 -19.81 -0.12
N LYS A 57 -14.27 -20.29 -0.86
CA LYS A 57 -14.91 -21.58 -0.55
C LYS A 57 -13.90 -22.73 -0.53
N LEU A 58 -12.95 -22.72 -1.48
CA LEU A 58 -11.88 -23.70 -1.52
C LEU A 58 -10.98 -23.60 -0.28
N ILE A 59 -10.59 -22.39 0.11
CA ILE A 59 -9.76 -22.14 1.29
C ILE A 59 -10.50 -22.51 2.57
N ASP A 60 -11.76 -22.11 2.73
CA ASP A 60 -12.59 -22.42 3.90
C ASP A 60 -12.70 -23.93 4.09
N TYR A 61 -12.94 -24.65 3.00
CA TYR A 61 -12.97 -26.11 3.00
C TYR A 61 -11.61 -26.73 3.38
N LEU A 62 -10.53 -26.27 2.75
CA LEU A 62 -9.18 -26.74 3.03
C LEU A 62 -8.70 -26.36 4.44
N THR A 63 -9.24 -25.32 5.06
CA THR A 63 -8.81 -24.84 6.37
C THR A 63 -9.73 -25.29 7.51
N TYR A 64 -10.89 -25.88 7.22
CA TYR A 64 -11.96 -26.17 8.19
C TYR A 64 -12.27 -24.94 9.07
N ASN A 65 -12.28 -23.74 8.48
CA ASN A 65 -12.46 -22.46 9.19
C ASN A 65 -11.41 -22.10 10.27
N SER A 66 -10.23 -22.71 10.25
CA SER A 66 -9.11 -22.30 11.11
C SER A 66 -8.60 -20.89 10.73
N GLU A 67 -8.75 -19.93 11.66
CA GLU A 67 -8.29 -18.54 11.54
C GLU A 67 -6.79 -18.41 11.18
N ASP A 68 -5.94 -19.26 11.76
CA ASP A 68 -4.49 -19.19 11.58
C ASP A 68 -4.07 -19.55 10.15
N ASN A 69 -4.72 -20.54 9.55
CA ASN A 69 -4.44 -20.94 8.16
C ASN A 69 -4.97 -19.92 7.15
N LYS A 70 -6.07 -19.23 7.46
CA LYS A 70 -6.56 -18.08 6.68
C LYS A 70 -5.56 -16.92 6.71
N LYS A 71 -4.96 -16.61 7.87
CA LYS A 71 -3.92 -15.57 7.99
C LYS A 71 -2.67 -15.87 7.17
N ILE A 72 -2.21 -17.13 7.12
CA ILE A 72 -1.05 -17.52 6.31
C ILE A 72 -1.29 -17.21 4.82
N LEU A 73 -2.46 -17.56 4.30
CA LEU A 73 -2.77 -17.34 2.89
C LEU A 73 -3.03 -15.86 2.56
N LEU A 74 -3.69 -15.12 3.46
CA LEU A 74 -3.85 -13.68 3.34
C LEU A 74 -2.49 -12.96 3.34
N ASN A 75 -1.52 -13.46 4.12
CA ASN A 75 -0.14 -12.99 4.08
C ASN A 75 0.53 -13.29 2.73
N HIS A 76 0.28 -14.44 2.10
CA HIS A 76 0.80 -14.73 0.75
C HIS A 76 0.16 -13.83 -0.33
N LEU A 77 -1.15 -13.60 -0.26
CA LEU A 77 -1.85 -12.67 -1.16
C LEU A 77 -1.37 -11.23 -0.99
N SER A 78 -1.03 -10.81 0.24
CA SER A 78 -0.56 -9.45 0.54
C SER A 78 0.87 -9.15 0.06
N LYS A 79 1.66 -10.18 -0.31
CA LYS A 79 3.09 -10.05 -0.67
C LYS A 79 3.36 -9.82 -2.16
N GLN A 80 2.34 -9.80 -3.01
CA GLN A 80 2.56 -9.65 -4.45
C GLN A 80 2.73 -8.18 -4.87
N SER A 81 3.94 -7.83 -5.30
CA SER A 81 4.21 -6.67 -6.16
C SER A 81 3.83 -7.01 -7.60
N ILE A 82 2.75 -6.43 -8.09
CA ILE A 82 2.26 -6.64 -9.45
C ILE A 82 3.10 -5.78 -10.42
N LYS A 83 4.01 -6.40 -11.19
CA LYS A 83 4.62 -5.77 -12.38
C LYS A 83 3.67 -5.97 -13.56
N LEU A 84 3.25 -4.88 -14.21
CA LEU A 84 2.36 -4.93 -15.37
C LEU A 84 2.97 -4.30 -16.61
N SER A 85 2.65 -4.90 -17.75
CA SER A 85 2.88 -4.49 -19.13
C SER A 85 1.63 -3.80 -19.72
N GLY A 86 1.80 -3.05 -20.82
CA GLY A 86 0.89 -2.01 -21.27
C GLY A 86 -0.54 -2.39 -21.69
N GLU A 87 -0.87 -3.67 -21.86
CA GLU A 87 -2.25 -4.11 -22.19
C GLU A 87 -3.12 -4.39 -20.94
N GLU A 88 -2.53 -4.31 -19.74
CA GLU A 88 -3.18 -4.74 -18.48
C GLU A 88 -3.95 -3.62 -17.75
N ILE A 89 -4.11 -2.43 -18.33
CA ILE A 89 -4.64 -1.25 -17.63
C ILE A 89 -6.15 -1.34 -17.29
N GLU A 90 -6.96 -2.03 -18.10
CA GLU A 90 -8.39 -2.26 -17.80
C GLU A 90 -8.60 -3.37 -16.75
N ASP A 91 -7.85 -4.47 -16.85
CA ASP A 91 -7.83 -5.53 -15.84
C ASP A 91 -7.19 -5.06 -14.51
N PHE A 92 -6.29 -4.08 -14.56
CA PHE A 92 -5.69 -3.43 -13.41
C PHE A 92 -6.70 -2.59 -12.62
N LYS A 93 -7.61 -1.85 -13.29
CA LYS A 93 -8.70 -1.13 -12.60
C LYS A 93 -9.64 -2.11 -11.87
N SER A 94 -10.01 -3.21 -12.53
CA SER A 94 -10.79 -4.28 -11.90
C SER A 94 -10.04 -4.90 -10.70
N SER A 95 -8.74 -5.09 -10.81
CA SER A 95 -7.90 -5.67 -9.74
C SER A 95 -7.64 -4.72 -8.58
N ILE A 96 -7.48 -3.41 -8.83
CA ILE A 96 -7.41 -2.37 -7.81
C ILE A 96 -8.73 -2.30 -7.05
N ASN A 97 -9.86 -2.24 -7.76
CA ASN A 97 -11.19 -2.22 -7.15
C ASN A 97 -11.43 -3.47 -6.29
N ASN A 98 -10.97 -4.63 -6.75
CA ASN A 98 -11.05 -5.88 -5.98
C ASN A 98 -10.14 -5.85 -4.74
N ARG A 99 -8.96 -5.21 -4.82
CA ARG A 99 -8.03 -5.05 -3.69
C ARG A 99 -8.59 -4.07 -2.65
N GLU A 100 -9.11 -2.92 -3.08
CA GLU A 100 -9.71 -1.92 -2.19
C GLU A 100 -10.99 -2.44 -1.54
N GLN A 101 -11.88 -3.11 -2.29
CA GLN A 101 -13.04 -3.78 -1.68
C GLN A 101 -12.61 -4.85 -0.68
N PHE A 102 -11.59 -5.66 -1.02
CA PHE A 102 -11.09 -6.66 -0.09
C PHE A 102 -10.58 -6.01 1.21
N ASP A 103 -9.71 -5.01 1.10
CA ASP A 103 -9.06 -4.39 2.25
C ASP A 103 -10.00 -3.54 3.11
N LEU A 104 -10.91 -2.80 2.49
CA LEU A 104 -11.75 -1.84 3.19
C LEU A 104 -13.10 -2.42 3.64
N GLN A 105 -13.71 -3.30 2.83
CA GLN A 105 -15.06 -3.81 3.06
C GLN A 105 -15.09 -5.23 3.62
N TYR A 106 -14.27 -6.14 3.11
CA TYR A 106 -14.34 -7.56 3.48
C TYR A 106 -13.41 -7.93 4.64
N ARG A 107 -12.22 -7.32 4.70
CA ARG A 107 -11.30 -7.51 5.81
C ARG A 107 -11.89 -6.88 7.07
N THR A 108 -11.97 -7.68 8.12
CA THR A 108 -12.40 -7.22 9.45
C THR A 108 -11.20 -7.06 10.37
N PHE A 109 -11.33 -6.14 11.29
CA PHE A 109 -10.35 -5.82 12.32
C PHE A 109 -10.98 -6.13 13.67
N ASN A 110 -10.18 -6.70 14.56
CA ASN A 110 -10.59 -6.87 15.95
C ASN A 110 -10.73 -5.49 16.58
N ILE A 111 -11.87 -5.25 17.23
CA ILE A 111 -12.09 -4.05 18.01
C ILE A 111 -11.41 -4.28 19.37
N THR A 112 -10.30 -3.59 19.61
CA THR A 112 -9.56 -3.69 20.87
C THR A 112 -10.19 -2.83 21.96
N ASP A 113 -9.95 -3.16 23.23
CA ASP A 113 -10.38 -2.35 24.37
C ASP A 113 -9.81 -0.92 24.29
N GLU A 114 -8.63 -0.76 23.69
CA GLU A 114 -7.99 0.54 23.43
C GLU A 114 -8.84 1.39 22.47
N LEU A 115 -9.32 0.79 21.38
CA LEU A 115 -10.19 1.47 20.42
C LEU A 115 -11.56 1.79 21.03
N ILE A 116 -12.14 0.88 21.82
CA ILE A 116 -13.39 1.12 22.55
C ILE A 116 -13.23 2.29 23.53
N SER A 117 -12.12 2.31 24.28
CA SER A 117 -11.80 3.39 25.22
C SER A 117 -11.62 4.72 24.50
N PHE A 118 -10.90 4.72 23.38
CA PHE A 118 -10.73 5.90 22.53
C PHE A 118 -12.08 6.46 22.06
N ILE A 119 -12.93 5.62 21.47
CA ILE A 119 -14.26 6.04 20.99
C ILE A 119 -15.12 6.55 22.16
N SER A 120 -15.11 5.85 23.30
CA SER A 120 -15.90 6.23 24.48
C SER A 120 -15.46 7.58 25.05
N ASN A 121 -14.16 7.84 25.09
CA ASN A 121 -13.62 9.13 25.54
C ASN A 121 -14.00 10.26 24.58
N GLU A 122 -13.86 10.04 23.26
CA GLU A 122 -14.27 11.02 22.25
C GLU A 122 -15.75 11.39 22.37
N LEU A 123 -16.62 10.42 22.63
CA LEU A 123 -18.05 10.66 22.86
C LEU A 123 -18.31 11.44 24.15
N GLN A 124 -17.65 11.06 25.25
CA GLN A 124 -17.84 11.71 26.54
C GLN A 124 -17.32 13.15 26.57
N GLU A 125 -16.11 13.39 26.07
CA GLU A 125 -15.48 14.71 26.06
C GLU A 125 -16.28 15.73 25.24
N ASN A 126 -16.95 15.26 24.20
CA ASN A 126 -17.75 16.10 23.31
C ASN A 126 -19.26 16.03 23.60
N ASN A 127 -19.67 15.32 24.67
CA ASN A 127 -21.07 15.12 25.05
C ASN A 127 -21.96 14.59 23.90
N ILE A 128 -21.42 13.66 23.10
CA ILE A 128 -22.09 13.03 21.97
C ILE A 128 -22.63 11.67 22.41
N LYS A 129 -23.90 11.37 22.09
CA LYS A 129 -24.49 10.05 22.35
C LYS A 129 -24.21 9.09 21.19
N PRO A 130 -23.99 7.78 21.45
CA PRO A 130 -23.78 6.79 20.39
C PRO A 130 -24.86 6.79 19.29
N ILE A 131 -26.12 6.96 19.70
CA ILE A 131 -27.27 7.07 18.79
C ILE A 131 -27.18 8.27 17.85
N GLU A 132 -26.59 9.39 18.28
CA GLU A 132 -26.46 10.59 17.45
C GLU A 132 -25.46 10.36 16.33
N VAL A 133 -24.37 9.64 16.61
CA VAL A 133 -23.38 9.25 15.61
C VAL A 133 -24.00 8.40 14.50
N ILE A 134 -24.75 7.36 14.87
CA ILE A 134 -25.37 6.48 13.88
C ILE A 134 -26.43 7.24 13.07
N LYS A 135 -27.20 8.13 13.70
CA LYS A 135 -28.15 8.99 12.98
C LYS A 135 -27.44 9.88 11.98
N GLU A 136 -26.35 10.53 12.39
CA GLU A 136 -25.58 11.41 11.51
C GLU A 136 -25.03 10.64 10.32
N LEU A 137 -24.42 9.48 10.56
CA LEU A 137 -23.87 8.63 9.53
C LEU A 137 -24.95 8.17 8.52
N ASN A 138 -26.12 7.73 9.01
CA ASN A 138 -27.22 7.26 8.18
C ASN A 138 -27.94 8.38 7.41
N LYS A 139 -27.71 9.67 7.73
CA LYS A 139 -28.24 10.77 6.89
C LYS A 139 -27.61 10.79 5.50
N ASN A 140 -26.39 10.28 5.37
CA ASN A 140 -25.63 10.29 4.12
C ASN A 140 -25.62 11.69 3.48
N THR A 141 -25.44 12.74 4.29
CA THR A 141 -25.60 14.15 3.86
C THR A 141 -24.65 14.55 2.76
N ASP A 142 -23.50 13.90 2.67
CA ASP A 142 -22.45 14.20 1.69
C ASP A 142 -22.71 13.54 0.34
N LEU A 143 -23.82 12.80 0.21
CA LEU A 143 -24.23 12.12 -1.01
C LEU A 143 -25.38 12.86 -1.70
N THR A 144 -25.35 12.86 -3.03
CA THR A 144 -26.48 13.27 -3.87
C THR A 144 -27.66 12.29 -3.74
N GLU A 145 -28.86 12.73 -4.10
CA GLU A 145 -30.05 11.86 -4.08
C GLU A 145 -29.92 10.66 -5.04
N GLU A 146 -29.19 10.82 -6.15
CA GLU A 146 -28.90 9.72 -7.06
C GLU A 146 -28.00 8.66 -6.42
N GLU A 147 -26.98 9.09 -5.67
CA GLU A 147 -26.06 8.20 -4.94
C GLU A 147 -26.75 7.48 -3.78
N LYS A 148 -27.66 8.15 -3.07
CA LYS A 148 -28.47 7.53 -2.00
C LYS A 148 -29.42 6.47 -2.51
N ASN A 149 -29.85 6.57 -3.77
CA ASN A 149 -30.82 5.66 -4.39
C ASN A 149 -30.14 4.36 -4.87
N CYS A 150 -29.53 3.62 -3.94
CA CYS A 150 -28.98 2.30 -4.20
C CYS A 150 -29.91 1.18 -3.70
N ALA A 151 -29.77 -0.02 -4.28
CA ALA A 151 -30.50 -1.18 -3.83
C ALA A 151 -30.18 -1.47 -2.33
N PRO A 152 -31.15 -1.92 -1.51
CA PRO A 152 -30.94 -2.11 -0.07
C PRO A 152 -29.73 -3.00 0.28
N GLU A 153 -29.47 -4.03 -0.51
CA GLU A 153 -28.34 -4.94 -0.35
C GLU A 153 -26.96 -4.31 -0.63
N MET A 154 -26.93 -3.13 -1.24
CA MET A 154 -25.70 -2.37 -1.54
C MET A 154 -25.35 -1.37 -0.44
N LYS A 155 -26.26 -1.14 0.52
CA LYS A 155 -25.98 -0.30 1.68
C LYS A 155 -24.86 -0.91 2.54
N ASN A 156 -24.11 -0.04 3.21
CA ASN A 156 -22.93 -0.37 4.01
C ASN A 156 -21.80 -1.06 3.22
N LYS A 157 -21.76 -0.86 1.90
CA LYS A 157 -20.75 -1.42 0.99
C LYS A 157 -20.19 -0.32 0.08
N ILE A 158 -19.01 -0.58 -0.48
CA ILE A 158 -18.39 0.28 -1.48
C ILE A 158 -19.14 0.10 -2.80
N ILE A 159 -19.72 1.20 -3.29
CA ILE A 159 -20.37 1.32 -4.58
C ILE A 159 -19.43 2.09 -5.50
N PHE A 160 -19.05 1.47 -6.62
CA PHE A 160 -18.26 2.14 -7.65
C PHE A 160 -19.20 2.86 -8.62
N SER A 161 -18.84 4.09 -9.00
CA SER A 161 -19.49 4.77 -10.12
C SER A 161 -19.33 3.95 -11.40
N LYS A 162 -20.24 4.10 -12.38
CA LYS A 162 -20.23 3.32 -13.64
C LYS A 162 -18.92 3.45 -14.44
N ASP A 163 -18.21 4.55 -14.26
CA ASP A 163 -16.93 4.89 -14.88
C ASP A 163 -15.72 4.64 -13.95
N ASN A 164 -15.95 4.11 -12.74
CA ASN A 164 -14.96 3.91 -11.68
C ASN A 164 -14.16 5.19 -11.32
N SER A 165 -14.74 6.37 -11.54
CA SER A 165 -14.08 7.64 -11.24
C SER A 165 -14.12 7.98 -9.75
N TYR A 166 -15.11 7.45 -9.01
CA TYR A 166 -15.21 7.61 -7.57
C TYR A 166 -15.94 6.44 -6.88
N THR A 167 -15.77 6.35 -5.56
CA THR A 167 -16.44 5.36 -4.70
C THR A 167 -17.35 6.06 -3.71
N VAL A 168 -18.51 5.44 -3.46
CA VAL A 168 -19.52 5.94 -2.53
C VAL A 168 -19.90 4.82 -1.57
N ILE A 169 -20.23 5.17 -0.33
CA ILE A 169 -20.80 4.25 0.65
C ILE A 169 -22.09 4.88 1.17
N VAL A 170 -23.21 4.20 0.96
CA VAL A 170 -24.50 4.58 1.55
C VAL A 170 -24.66 3.82 2.85
N PHE A 171 -24.58 4.51 3.99
CA PHE A 171 -24.72 3.92 5.31
C PHE A 171 -26.19 3.72 5.69
N ASP A 172 -26.46 2.58 6.32
CA ASP A 172 -27.75 2.23 6.91
C ASP A 172 -27.50 1.22 8.03
N LEU A 173 -26.96 1.72 9.14
CA LEU A 173 -26.63 0.91 10.32
C LEU A 173 -27.78 0.90 11.32
N GLU A 174 -27.91 -0.19 12.09
CA GLU A 174 -28.84 -0.25 13.22
C GLU A 174 -28.52 0.86 14.23
N ILE A 175 -29.56 1.50 14.78
CA ILE A 175 -29.40 2.69 15.63
C ILE A 175 -28.54 2.47 16.89
N ASN A 176 -28.49 1.22 17.38
CA ASN A 176 -27.72 0.79 18.54
C ASN A 176 -26.38 0.13 18.16
N PHE A 177 -25.97 0.19 16.88
CA PHE A 177 -24.76 -0.48 16.40
C PHE A 177 -23.50 -0.02 17.15
N LEU A 178 -23.38 1.28 17.41
CA LEU A 178 -22.26 1.82 18.18
C LEU A 178 -22.29 1.40 19.66
N ASP A 179 -23.47 1.28 20.27
CA ASP A 179 -23.61 0.73 21.62
C ASP A 179 -23.14 -0.73 21.69
N LYS A 180 -23.44 -1.53 20.66
CA LYS A 180 -22.97 -2.92 20.54
C LYS A 180 -21.45 -3.01 20.38
N ILE A 181 -20.80 -2.03 19.75
CA ILE A 181 -19.34 -1.92 19.71
C ILE A 181 -18.79 -1.57 21.10
N ILE A 182 -19.33 -0.53 21.74
CA ILE A 182 -18.82 -0.04 23.03
C ILE A 182 -18.99 -1.09 24.14
N SER A 183 -20.08 -1.84 24.11
CA SER A 183 -20.34 -2.95 25.05
C SER A 183 -19.53 -4.22 24.76
N GLY A 184 -18.81 -4.28 23.64
CA GLY A 184 -18.04 -5.46 23.22
C GLY A 184 -18.86 -6.61 22.65
N GLU A 185 -20.15 -6.42 22.38
CA GLU A 185 -21.00 -7.40 21.68
C GLU A 185 -20.47 -7.63 20.25
N ILE A 186 -20.11 -6.55 19.56
CA ILE A 186 -19.44 -6.60 18.25
C ILE A 186 -17.93 -6.61 18.49
N LYS A 187 -17.29 -7.75 18.21
CA LYS A 187 -15.85 -7.97 18.44
C LYS A 187 -14.96 -7.62 17.24
N SER A 188 -15.54 -7.56 16.05
CA SER A 188 -14.81 -7.21 14.83
C SER A 188 -15.68 -6.43 13.86
N CYS A 189 -15.05 -5.54 13.10
CA CYS A 189 -15.73 -4.70 12.13
C CYS A 189 -14.80 -4.38 10.95
N ASN A 190 -15.35 -4.05 9.79
CA ASN A 190 -14.54 -3.68 8.64
C ASN A 190 -14.10 -2.21 8.70
N TYR A 191 -13.14 -1.85 7.85
CA TYR A 191 -12.55 -0.52 7.85
C TYR A 191 -13.60 0.56 7.51
N ILE A 192 -14.45 0.33 6.52
CA ILE A 192 -15.42 1.35 6.06
C ILE A 192 -16.39 1.76 7.16
N ILE A 193 -16.85 0.82 7.98
CA ILE A 193 -17.78 1.13 9.08
C ILE A 193 -17.06 1.84 10.22
N LEU A 194 -15.87 1.37 10.62
CA LEU A 194 -15.09 2.05 11.68
C LEU A 194 -14.70 3.47 11.28
N ASN A 195 -14.28 3.66 10.02
CA ASN A 195 -13.98 4.97 9.47
C ASN A 195 -15.22 5.87 9.41
N GLY A 196 -16.37 5.33 9.01
CA GLY A 196 -17.65 6.04 8.99
C GLY A 196 -18.10 6.51 10.38
N ILE A 197 -17.95 5.67 11.41
CA ILE A 197 -18.27 6.03 12.80
C ILE A 197 -17.39 7.20 13.26
N LEU A 198 -16.08 7.10 13.08
CA LEU A 198 -15.14 8.16 13.50
C LEU A 198 -15.35 9.45 12.69
N TYR A 199 -15.68 9.32 11.41
CA TYR A 199 -16.06 10.44 10.56
C TYR A 199 -17.29 11.17 11.11
N ALA A 200 -18.36 10.45 11.44
CA ALA A 200 -19.56 11.04 12.00
C ALA A 200 -19.33 11.68 13.38
N ILE A 201 -18.48 11.07 14.23
CA ILE A 201 -18.05 11.70 15.50
C ILE A 201 -17.37 13.05 15.21
N ASN A 202 -16.44 13.09 14.26
CA ASN A 202 -15.72 14.31 13.92
C ASN A 202 -16.63 15.41 13.32
N LEU A 203 -17.62 15.04 12.50
CA LEU A 203 -18.64 15.98 12.03
C LEU A 203 -19.44 16.58 13.19
N LEU A 204 -19.86 15.74 14.15
CA LEU A 204 -20.58 16.19 15.33
C LEU A 204 -19.73 17.08 16.26
N LYS A 205 -18.41 16.96 16.21
CA LYS A 205 -17.45 17.89 16.84
C LYS A 205 -17.34 19.24 16.12
N GLY A 206 -17.96 19.39 14.96
CA GLY A 206 -17.97 20.61 14.16
C GLY A 206 -16.82 20.72 13.14
N LEU A 207 -16.11 19.62 12.85
CA LEU A 207 -15.16 19.59 11.74
C LEU A 207 -15.90 19.62 10.40
N ASP A 208 -15.33 20.28 9.40
CA ASP A 208 -15.81 20.15 8.03
C ASP A 208 -15.55 18.75 7.47
N VAL A 209 -16.25 18.41 6.38
CA VAL A 209 -16.21 17.09 5.71
C VAL A 209 -14.78 16.61 5.43
N ALA A 210 -13.92 17.48 4.90
CA ALA A 210 -12.57 17.08 4.50
C ALA A 210 -11.69 16.78 5.72
N ASN A 211 -11.74 17.64 6.74
CA ASN A 211 -10.99 17.46 7.98
C ASN A 211 -11.54 16.30 8.82
N ALA A 212 -12.85 16.11 8.87
CA ALA A 212 -13.47 14.99 9.57
C ALA A 212 -13.04 13.64 8.99
N LEU A 213 -12.97 13.53 7.65
CA LEU A 213 -12.51 12.32 6.97
C LEU A 213 -11.01 12.06 7.21
N LEU A 214 -10.20 13.12 7.19
CA LEU A 214 -8.76 13.01 7.45
C LEU A 214 -8.49 12.55 8.89
N GLU A 215 -9.15 13.17 9.87
CA GLU A 215 -8.97 12.79 11.28
C GLU A 215 -9.53 11.40 11.60
N ALA A 216 -10.58 10.96 10.92
CA ALA A 216 -11.09 9.60 11.06
C ALA A 216 -10.01 8.57 10.66
N LYS A 217 -9.40 8.75 9.48
CA LYS A 217 -8.29 7.90 9.00
C LYS A 217 -7.10 7.93 9.95
N HIS A 218 -6.72 9.12 10.39
CA HIS A 218 -5.61 9.30 11.33
C HIS A 218 -5.86 8.62 12.69
N SER A 219 -7.10 8.68 13.19
CA SER A 219 -7.51 8.01 14.42
C SER A 219 -7.45 6.49 14.30
N LEU A 220 -7.87 5.92 13.16
CA LEU A 220 -7.72 4.49 12.87
C LEU A 220 -6.24 4.09 12.85
N TYR A 221 -5.41 4.87 12.15
CA TYR A 221 -3.97 4.63 12.07
C TYR A 221 -3.30 4.63 13.45
N LYS A 222 -3.63 5.60 14.30
CA LYS A 222 -3.13 5.66 15.70
C LYS A 222 -3.55 4.45 16.54
N ASN A 223 -4.75 3.94 16.29
CA ASN A 223 -5.29 2.74 16.95
C ASN A 223 -4.90 1.43 16.24
N LYS A 224 -3.86 1.46 15.38
CA LYS A 224 -3.28 0.29 14.70
C LYS A 224 -4.25 -0.43 13.75
N ILE A 225 -5.28 0.27 13.28
CA ILE A 225 -6.21 -0.22 12.25
C ILE A 225 -5.66 0.23 10.89
N TYR A 226 -4.84 -0.61 10.28
CA TYR A 226 -4.13 -0.29 9.04
C TYR A 226 -4.73 -0.98 7.82
N THR A 227 -4.92 -0.21 6.76
CA THR A 227 -5.10 -0.72 5.39
C THR A 227 -3.85 -1.49 4.95
N LEU A 228 -3.99 -2.37 3.96
CA LEU A 228 -2.88 -3.10 3.36
C LEU A 228 -1.85 -2.15 2.73
N SER A 229 -2.29 -1.00 2.20
CA SER A 229 -1.38 0.03 1.69
C SER A 229 -0.54 0.63 2.81
N GLU A 230 -1.16 0.99 3.94
CA GLU A 230 -0.44 1.54 5.09
C GLU A 230 0.49 0.52 5.74
N ILE A 231 0.11 -0.77 5.78
CA ILE A 231 1.01 -1.85 6.22
C ILE A 231 2.20 -1.97 5.28
N GLN A 232 1.98 -1.84 3.97
CA GLN A 232 3.06 -1.85 2.99
C GLN A 232 3.98 -0.65 3.19
N ASP A 233 3.44 0.56 3.38
CA ASP A 233 4.22 1.77 3.65
C ASP A 233 5.00 1.66 4.97
N LEU A 234 4.38 1.09 6.01
CA LEU A 234 5.04 0.81 7.28
C LEU A 234 6.18 -0.18 7.11
N LYS A 235 5.97 -1.27 6.37
CA LYS A 235 7.02 -2.24 6.04
C LYS A 235 8.10 -1.64 5.17
N GLU A 236 7.77 -0.74 4.24
CA GLU A 236 8.76 -0.05 3.42
C GLU A 236 9.57 0.93 4.27
N LYS A 237 8.95 1.68 5.18
CA LYS A 237 9.63 2.56 6.15
C LYS A 237 10.47 1.79 7.16
N GLU A 238 9.96 0.67 7.67
CA GLU A 238 10.65 -0.24 8.57
C GLU A 238 11.79 -0.95 7.85
N ASN A 239 11.58 -1.38 6.60
CA ASN A 239 12.65 -1.88 5.74
C ASN A 239 13.68 -0.80 5.47
N LEU A 240 13.31 0.47 5.22
CA LEU A 240 14.27 1.56 5.03
C LEU A 240 15.07 1.87 6.30
N ALA A 241 14.43 1.83 7.47
CA ALA A 241 15.10 1.98 8.78
C ALA A 241 15.99 0.78 9.12
N ASN A 242 15.55 -0.44 8.79
CA ASN A 242 16.32 -1.67 8.95
C ASN A 242 17.43 -1.79 7.90
N ILE A 243 17.26 -1.30 6.68
CA ILE A 243 18.27 -1.23 5.61
C ILE A 243 19.41 -0.29 6.04
N SER A 244 19.09 0.84 6.69
CA SER A 244 20.09 1.73 7.29
C SER A 244 20.96 1.03 8.35
N ASN A 245 20.40 0.10 9.14
CA ASN A 245 21.12 -0.58 10.21
C ASN A 245 21.70 -1.97 9.83
N ASN A 246 21.11 -2.69 8.85
CA ASN A 246 21.49 -4.05 8.44
C ASN A 246 22.27 -4.14 7.12
N LEU A 247 22.30 -3.12 6.25
CA LEU A 247 23.16 -3.13 5.05
C LEU A 247 24.65 -3.35 5.41
N LEU A 248 25.05 -2.98 6.61
CA LEU A 248 26.44 -3.06 7.07
C LEU A 248 26.81 -4.44 7.62
N SER A 249 25.86 -5.20 8.19
CA SER A 249 26.11 -6.46 8.92
C SER A 249 25.71 -7.74 8.16
N GLN A 250 24.57 -7.75 7.45
CA GLN A 250 24.06 -8.96 6.81
C GLN A 250 24.72 -9.26 5.45
N PHE A 251 25.30 -8.25 4.79
CA PHE A 251 26.00 -8.46 3.52
C PHE A 251 27.23 -9.37 3.69
N ASP A 252 27.94 -9.27 4.82
CA ASP A 252 29.13 -10.08 5.08
C ASP A 252 28.77 -11.57 5.29
N GLU A 253 27.55 -11.89 5.75
CA GLU A 253 27.08 -13.27 5.99
C GLU A 253 26.56 -13.98 4.73
N VAL A 254 25.94 -13.25 3.78
CA VAL A 254 25.26 -13.85 2.60
C VAL A 254 26.05 -13.62 1.30
N SER A 255 27.15 -12.85 1.34
CA SER A 255 27.97 -12.53 0.17
C SER A 255 28.48 -13.75 -0.60
N SER A 256 28.65 -14.91 0.05
CA SER A 256 29.10 -16.16 -0.58
C SER A 256 28.07 -16.78 -1.55
N LEU A 257 26.81 -16.35 -1.49
CA LEU A 257 25.70 -16.91 -2.28
C LEU A 257 25.22 -15.99 -3.41
N LEU A 258 25.82 -14.81 -3.57
CA LEU A 258 25.40 -13.80 -4.55
C LEU A 258 26.35 -13.74 -5.76
N PRO A 259 25.86 -13.36 -6.96
CA PRO A 259 26.73 -13.07 -8.10
C PRO A 259 27.74 -11.95 -7.78
N GLN A 260 28.95 -12.07 -8.31
CA GLN A 260 30.06 -11.17 -7.99
C GLN A 260 29.77 -9.69 -8.27
N ASP A 261 29.00 -9.39 -9.32
CA ASP A 261 28.64 -8.01 -9.67
C ASP A 261 27.68 -7.39 -8.65
N VAL A 262 26.78 -8.20 -8.08
CA VAL A 262 25.88 -7.79 -7.00
C VAL A 262 26.71 -7.51 -5.75
N ILE A 263 27.69 -8.37 -5.45
CA ILE A 263 28.62 -8.16 -4.32
C ILE A 263 29.38 -6.83 -4.49
N ASN A 264 29.92 -6.57 -5.68
CA ASN A 264 30.70 -5.36 -5.97
C ASN A 264 29.84 -4.08 -5.89
N PHE A 265 28.58 -4.15 -6.33
CA PHE A 265 27.62 -3.06 -6.22
C PHE A 265 27.37 -2.67 -4.75
N TYR A 266 27.07 -3.65 -3.90
CA TYR A 266 26.80 -3.39 -2.48
C TYR A 266 28.04 -2.91 -1.71
N LYS A 267 29.24 -3.44 -2.02
CA LYS A 267 30.50 -2.92 -1.46
C LYS A 267 30.71 -1.44 -1.83
N SER A 268 30.46 -1.09 -3.08
CA SER A 268 30.55 0.30 -3.56
C SER A 268 29.52 1.21 -2.87
N LEU A 269 28.29 0.72 -2.68
CA LEU A 269 27.23 1.45 -1.98
C LEU A 269 27.58 1.69 -0.50
N LYS A 270 28.11 0.65 0.19
CA LYS A 270 28.61 0.74 1.58
C LYS A 270 29.72 1.76 1.70
N GLY A 271 30.68 1.75 0.77
CA GLY A 271 31.74 2.76 0.70
C GLY A 271 31.19 4.20 0.53
N LEU A 272 30.19 4.38 -0.34
CA LEU A 272 29.54 5.67 -0.55
C LEU A 272 28.82 6.18 0.72
N ILE A 273 28.07 5.32 1.40
CA ILE A 273 27.36 5.68 2.64
C ILE A 273 28.35 6.17 3.71
N ILE A 274 29.42 5.42 3.96
CA ILE A 274 30.46 5.79 4.94
C ILE A 274 31.11 7.14 4.60
N LEU A 275 31.33 7.42 3.31
CA LEU A 275 31.88 8.71 2.87
C LEU A 275 30.88 9.85 3.09
N LEU A 276 29.60 9.64 2.79
CA LEU A 276 28.55 10.64 3.00
C LEU A 276 28.34 10.95 4.49
N GLU A 277 28.40 9.95 5.37
CA GLU A 277 28.36 10.14 6.82
C GLU A 277 29.50 11.05 7.30
N LYS A 278 30.74 10.74 6.90
CA LYS A 278 31.93 11.56 7.24
C LYS A 278 31.84 13.00 6.70
N LEU A 279 31.18 13.20 5.55
CA LEU A 279 30.97 14.54 4.98
C LEU A 279 29.84 15.29 5.69
N SER A 280 28.80 14.58 6.11
CA SER A 280 27.66 15.14 6.86
C SER A 280 28.12 15.76 8.18
N ASP A 281 29.10 15.16 8.86
CA ASP A 281 29.71 15.70 10.08
C ASP A 281 30.33 17.10 9.89
N LYS A 282 30.72 17.45 8.65
CA LYS A 282 31.35 18.74 8.32
C LYS A 282 30.35 19.83 7.93
N ASN A 283 29.26 19.47 7.24
CA ASN A 283 28.23 20.42 6.81
C ASN A 283 26.90 19.72 6.49
N LYS A 284 26.20 19.28 7.54
CA LYS A 284 24.96 18.50 7.44
C LYS A 284 23.87 19.13 6.54
N PRO A 285 23.57 20.45 6.63
CA PRO A 285 22.55 21.06 5.77
C PRO A 285 22.89 20.98 4.28
N TYR A 286 24.11 21.36 3.91
CA TYR A 286 24.56 21.34 2.51
C TYR A 286 24.57 19.92 1.93
N ILE A 287 25.06 18.95 2.69
CA ILE A 287 25.11 17.55 2.27
C ILE A 287 23.69 17.00 2.10
N THR A 288 22.77 17.30 3.02
CA THR A 288 21.37 16.86 2.95
C THR A 288 20.67 17.45 1.72
N GLU A 289 20.84 18.74 1.45
CA GLU A 289 20.28 19.40 0.27
C GLU A 289 20.83 18.83 -1.04
N SER A 290 22.14 18.57 -1.08
CA SER A 290 22.82 17.98 -2.24
C SER A 290 22.32 16.55 -2.52
N ILE A 291 22.17 15.72 -1.49
CA ILE A 291 21.62 14.36 -1.60
C ILE A 291 20.16 14.40 -2.05
N ASN A 292 19.34 15.28 -1.48
CA ASN A 292 17.94 15.43 -1.89
C ASN A 292 17.79 15.85 -3.36
N SER A 293 18.63 16.79 -3.80
CA SER A 293 18.69 17.22 -5.20
C SER A 293 19.10 16.06 -6.11
N PHE A 294 20.11 15.29 -5.72
CA PHE A 294 20.56 14.10 -6.44
C PHE A 294 19.44 13.05 -6.56
N ILE A 295 18.76 12.73 -5.46
CA ILE A 295 17.64 11.77 -5.43
C ILE A 295 16.51 12.25 -6.34
N THR A 296 16.18 13.54 -6.30
CA THR A 296 15.14 14.14 -7.15
C THR A 296 15.48 13.99 -8.63
N ASN A 297 16.74 14.23 -9.00
CA ASN A 297 17.23 14.06 -10.38
C ASN A 297 17.24 12.59 -10.84
N LEU A 298 17.50 11.63 -9.94
CA LEU A 298 17.42 10.21 -10.26
C LEU A 298 15.97 9.70 -10.39
N LYS A 299 15.04 10.25 -9.61
CA LYS A 299 13.61 9.90 -9.70
C LYS A 299 13.02 10.30 -11.06
N ASN A 300 13.43 11.45 -11.59
CA ASN A 300 12.98 11.92 -12.89
C ASN A 300 13.60 11.10 -14.04
N VAL A 301 12.73 10.42 -14.81
CA VAL A 301 13.11 9.52 -15.91
C VAL A 301 13.94 10.22 -16.98
N LYS A 302 13.71 11.52 -17.23
CA LYS A 302 14.42 12.29 -18.26
C LYS A 302 15.86 12.65 -17.86
N THR A 303 16.14 12.75 -16.56
CA THR A 303 17.43 13.19 -16.03
C THR A 303 18.26 12.07 -15.43
N ARG A 304 17.67 10.90 -15.16
CA ARG A 304 18.33 9.76 -14.50
C ARG A 304 19.61 9.31 -15.20
N SER A 305 19.57 9.06 -16.51
CA SER A 305 20.74 8.57 -17.25
C SER A 305 21.88 9.59 -17.27
N MET A 306 21.55 10.88 -17.42
CA MET A 306 22.53 11.97 -17.36
C MET A 306 23.13 12.10 -15.97
N MET A 307 22.33 11.98 -14.91
CA MET A 307 22.80 12.04 -13.53
C MET A 307 23.77 10.90 -13.21
N LEU A 308 23.50 9.68 -13.69
CA LEU A 308 24.42 8.54 -13.54
C LEU A 308 25.72 8.77 -14.31
N ALA A 309 25.65 9.33 -15.52
CA ALA A 309 26.84 9.66 -16.31
C ALA A 309 27.72 10.72 -15.62
N LEU A 310 27.09 11.77 -15.05
CA LEU A 310 27.80 12.81 -14.30
C LEU A 310 28.47 12.26 -13.03
N MET A 311 27.79 11.36 -12.32
CA MET A 311 28.36 10.70 -11.13
C MET A 311 29.55 9.79 -11.48
N GLY A 312 29.55 9.19 -12.67
CA GLY A 312 30.61 8.32 -13.15
C GLY A 312 31.86 9.04 -13.68
N LEU A 313 31.89 10.37 -13.70
CA LEU A 313 33.05 11.13 -14.17
C LEU A 313 34.24 10.93 -13.22
N ASN A 314 35.37 10.46 -13.77
CA ASN A 314 36.61 10.37 -13.00
C ASN A 314 37.21 11.77 -12.81
N LEU A 315 37.24 12.25 -11.57
CA LEU A 315 37.79 13.54 -11.18
C LEU A 315 39.24 13.46 -10.67
N GLU A 316 39.93 12.32 -10.78
CA GLU A 316 41.32 12.17 -10.33
C GLU A 316 42.27 13.15 -11.04
N ASN A 317 42.00 13.44 -12.32
CA ASN A 317 42.81 14.35 -13.13
C ASN A 317 42.75 15.81 -12.65
N ILE A 318 41.80 16.17 -11.77
CA ILE A 318 41.66 17.52 -11.21
C ILE A 318 42.06 17.59 -9.73
N LYS A 319 42.63 16.52 -9.15
CA LYS A 319 43.04 16.44 -7.74
C LYS A 319 44.13 17.45 -7.36
N GLY A 320 44.95 17.89 -8.32
CA GLY A 320 46.02 18.87 -8.11
C GLY A 320 45.55 20.34 -8.10
N LEU A 321 44.28 20.60 -8.40
CA LEU A 321 43.74 21.95 -8.47
C LEU A 321 43.52 22.56 -7.08
N THR A 322 43.71 23.87 -7.00
CA THR A 322 43.36 24.70 -5.85
C THR A 322 41.84 24.76 -5.66
N ALA A 323 41.39 25.14 -4.46
CA ALA A 323 39.97 25.31 -4.17
C ALA A 323 39.30 26.35 -5.09
N SER A 324 40.05 27.38 -5.52
CA SER A 324 39.56 28.40 -6.45
C SER A 324 39.30 27.82 -7.84
N GLU A 325 40.24 27.04 -8.38
CA GLU A 325 40.11 26.38 -9.68
C GLU A 325 38.98 25.33 -9.66
N GLN A 326 38.79 24.61 -8.54
CA GLN A 326 37.67 23.68 -8.37
C GLN A 326 36.31 24.41 -8.37
N GLN A 327 36.25 25.62 -7.79
CA GLN A 327 35.04 26.44 -7.77
C GLN A 327 34.73 27.05 -9.14
N GLU A 328 35.76 27.38 -9.93
CA GLU A 328 35.62 27.81 -11.32
C GLU A 328 35.01 26.69 -12.19
N ILE A 329 35.54 25.46 -12.09
CA ILE A 329 34.97 24.29 -12.77
C ILE A 329 33.49 24.10 -12.42
N PHE A 330 33.13 24.23 -11.14
CA PHE A 330 31.73 24.09 -10.72
C PHE A 330 30.84 25.21 -11.29
N THR A 331 31.38 26.41 -11.45
CA THR A 331 30.69 27.55 -12.07
C THR A 331 30.48 27.30 -13.56
N ASP A 332 31.48 26.76 -14.25
CA ASP A 332 31.39 26.40 -15.66
C ASP A 332 30.34 25.31 -15.90
N ILE A 333 30.31 24.27 -15.07
CA ILE A 333 29.28 23.22 -15.14
C ILE A 333 27.89 23.83 -14.99
N LYS A 334 27.69 24.74 -14.04
CA LYS A 334 26.40 25.44 -13.86
C LYS A 334 26.03 26.29 -15.07
N ASN A 335 26.99 27.01 -15.64
CA ASN A 335 26.77 27.84 -16.82
C ASN A 335 26.41 26.99 -18.05
N VAL A 336 27.08 25.86 -18.25
CA VAL A 336 26.73 24.89 -19.30
C VAL A 336 25.29 24.41 -19.14
N ILE A 337 24.91 23.95 -17.94
CA ILE A 337 23.53 23.49 -17.67
C ILE A 337 22.52 24.60 -17.93
N LYS A 338 22.81 25.84 -17.52
CA LYS A 338 21.95 27.01 -17.75
C LYS A 338 21.79 27.31 -19.24
N ASN A 339 22.86 27.27 -20.02
CA ASN A 339 22.83 27.54 -21.46
C ASN A 339 22.00 26.50 -22.23
N TYR A 340 22.07 25.22 -21.85
CA TYR A 340 21.20 24.20 -22.46
C TYR A 340 19.73 24.40 -22.10
N LYS A 341 19.41 24.93 -20.90
CA LYS A 341 18.04 25.31 -20.56
C LYS A 341 17.52 26.45 -21.46
N SER A 342 18.32 27.50 -21.67
CA SER A 342 17.97 28.65 -22.52
C SER A 342 17.74 28.26 -23.99
N ASN A 343 18.63 27.42 -24.55
CA ASN A 343 18.50 26.93 -25.93
C ASN A 343 17.27 26.03 -26.16
N THR A 344 16.69 25.48 -25.09
CA THR A 344 15.46 24.67 -25.18
C THR A 344 14.22 25.57 -25.21
N GLU A 345 14.27 26.74 -24.59
CA GLU A 345 13.18 27.73 -24.62
C GLU A 345 13.11 28.46 -25.98
N GLU A 346 14.24 28.79 -26.60
CA GLU A 346 14.29 29.40 -27.95
C GLU A 346 13.76 28.46 -29.05
N LYS A 347 14.08 27.16 -29.00
CA LYS A 347 13.59 26.17 -29.97
C LYS A 347 12.08 25.90 -29.88
N ILE A 348 11.44 26.17 -28.74
CA ILE A 348 9.99 26.06 -28.58
C ILE A 348 9.26 27.27 -29.21
N ILE A 349 9.95 28.42 -29.32
CA ILE A 349 9.41 29.63 -29.96
C ILE A 349 9.49 29.52 -31.49
N GLU A 350 10.52 28.89 -32.07
CA GLU A 350 10.62 28.65 -33.52
C GLU A 350 9.69 27.54 -34.06
N LEU A 351 9.10 26.74 -33.17
CA LEU A 351 8.17 25.64 -33.53
C LEU A 351 6.69 25.96 -33.24
N LYS A 352 6.37 27.20 -32.86
CA LYS A 352 5.00 27.75 -32.80
C LYS A 352 4.82 28.78 -33.90
#